data_AF-A0A538IQB2-F1
#
_entry.id   AF-A0A538IQB2-F1
#
_cell.length_a   1.000
_cell.length_b   1.000
_cell.length_c   1.000
_cell.angle_alpha   90.00
_cell.angle_beta   90.00
_cell.angle_gamma   90.00
#
_symmetry.space_group_name_H-M   'P 1'
#
loop_
_entity.id
_entity.type
_entity.pdbx_description
1 polymer ?
#
loop_
_entity_poly.entity_id
_entity_poly.type
_entity_poly.pdbx_seq_one_letter_code
_entity_poly.pdbx_strand_id
1 'polypeptide(L)'
;IRMPPTQTDEGLRAAKQIRERWPETGVLVLSQYVESAYAMELLGENAEGVGYLLKDRVSDVDEFAAAVRRVAEGGSALDPAVVSQLVGRRRRDDPIDELTPREREVLGLMAEGRSNQAIAEKLVITLRAVEKHVTSIFSKLRLPASAEDHRRVLAVLTYLGSTN
;
A
#
# COMPACT_ATOMS: atom_id res chain seq x y z
N ILE A 1 14.53 -12.20 3.87
CA ILE A 1 14.81 -13.39 4.73
C ILE A 1 15.95 -14.15 4.09
N ARG A 2 17.17 -13.88 4.54
CA ARG A 2 18.38 -14.36 3.87
C ARG A 2 18.59 -15.83 4.19
N MET A 3 18.53 -16.67 3.18
CA MET A 3 18.84 -18.10 3.28
C MET A 3 19.80 -18.49 2.15
N PRO A 4 20.54 -19.60 2.27
CA PRO A 4 21.32 -20.12 1.14
C PRO A 4 20.46 -20.32 -0.13
N PRO A 5 21.03 -20.24 -1.34
CA PRO A 5 22.45 -20.09 -1.63
C PRO A 5 22.94 -18.63 -1.79
N THR A 6 22.08 -17.66 -2.11
CA THR A 6 22.49 -16.27 -2.38
C THR A 6 22.35 -15.34 -1.18
N GLN A 7 21.67 -15.78 -0.11
CA GLN A 7 21.46 -14.99 1.11
C GLN A 7 20.74 -13.66 0.86
N THR A 8 19.68 -13.69 0.05
CA THR A 8 18.85 -12.54 -0.29
C THR A 8 17.42 -12.71 0.25
N ASP A 9 16.48 -13.13 -0.59
CA ASP A 9 15.04 -13.23 -0.33
C ASP A 9 14.51 -14.67 -0.39
N GLU A 10 15.39 -15.68 -0.39
CA GLU A 10 15.01 -17.07 -0.62
C GLU A 10 14.01 -17.59 0.40
N GLY A 11 14.08 -17.16 1.65
CA GLY A 11 13.08 -17.57 2.64
C GLY A 11 11.69 -17.00 2.39
N LEU A 12 11.60 -15.83 1.77
CA LEU A 12 10.32 -15.26 1.37
C LEU A 12 9.78 -15.99 0.14
N ARG A 13 10.66 -16.28 -0.84
CA ARG A 13 10.28 -17.07 -2.02
C ARG A 13 9.81 -18.47 -1.64
N ALA A 14 10.51 -19.12 -0.71
CA ALA A 14 10.11 -20.43 -0.18
C ALA A 14 8.75 -20.36 0.51
N ALA A 15 8.53 -19.35 1.38
CA ALA A 15 7.25 -19.13 2.03
C ALA A 15 6.10 -19.00 1.02
N LYS A 16 6.29 -18.22 -0.05
CA LYS A 16 5.29 -18.09 -1.13
C LYS A 16 5.04 -19.41 -1.86
N GLN A 17 6.10 -20.09 -2.28
CA GLN A 17 5.97 -21.37 -2.97
C GLN A 17 5.25 -22.42 -2.13
N ILE A 18 5.48 -22.42 -0.80
CA ILE A 18 4.77 -23.29 0.12
C ILE A 18 3.28 -22.98 0.10
N ARG A 19 2.90 -21.70 0.22
CA ARG A 19 1.48 -21.29 0.21
C ARG A 19 0.78 -21.59 -1.12
N GLU A 20 1.46 -21.37 -2.24
CA GLU A 20 0.91 -21.64 -3.58
C GLU A 20 0.67 -23.14 -3.78
N ARG A 21 1.56 -23.99 -3.27
CA ARG A 21 1.50 -25.44 -3.47
C ARG A 21 0.67 -26.17 -2.42
N TRP A 22 0.59 -25.63 -1.21
CA TRP A 22 -0.15 -26.18 -0.08
C TRP A 22 -0.92 -25.07 0.67
N PRO A 23 -2.08 -24.65 0.15
CA PRO A 23 -2.85 -23.52 0.71
C PRO A 23 -3.24 -23.68 2.18
N GLU A 24 -3.45 -24.91 2.63
CA GLU A 24 -3.81 -25.25 4.03
C GLU A 24 -2.60 -25.18 4.99
N THR A 25 -1.38 -24.97 4.49
CA THR A 25 -0.17 -24.90 5.32
C THR A 25 0.05 -23.48 5.81
N GLY A 26 -0.09 -23.28 7.11
CA GLY A 26 0.28 -22.02 7.75
C GLY A 26 1.78 -21.74 7.65
N VAL A 27 2.15 -20.50 7.32
CA VAL A 27 3.55 -20.07 7.19
C VAL A 27 3.86 -18.91 8.14
N LEU A 28 4.79 -19.16 9.06
CA LEU A 28 5.31 -18.15 9.98
C LEU A 28 6.75 -17.76 9.60
N VAL A 29 6.90 -16.52 9.15
CA VAL A 29 8.19 -15.93 8.82
C VAL A 29 8.81 -15.26 10.05
N LEU A 30 10.10 -15.54 10.28
CA LEU A 30 10.91 -14.89 11.30
C LEU A 30 12.01 -14.05 10.67
N SER A 31 11.99 -12.75 10.91
CA SER A 31 12.98 -11.81 10.36
C SER A 31 13.79 -11.12 11.46
N GLN A 32 15.05 -10.84 11.18
CA GLN A 32 15.88 -10.02 12.07
C GLN A 32 15.47 -8.54 12.08
N TYR A 33 14.89 -8.07 10.98
CA TYR A 33 14.49 -6.67 10.81
C TYR A 33 13.07 -6.56 10.26
N VAL A 34 12.42 -5.44 10.57
CA VAL A 34 11.14 -5.08 9.99
C VAL A 34 11.37 -4.66 8.53
N GLU A 35 10.92 -5.49 7.60
CA GLU A 35 10.95 -5.20 6.17
C GLU A 35 9.51 -5.22 5.65
N SER A 36 8.86 -4.05 5.71
CA SER A 36 7.44 -3.94 5.37
C SER A 36 7.11 -4.38 3.94
N ALA A 37 8.05 -4.24 3.00
CA ALA A 37 7.90 -4.71 1.64
C ALA A 37 7.68 -6.23 1.60
N TYR A 38 8.51 -6.99 2.32
CA TYR A 38 8.36 -8.45 2.42
C TYR A 38 7.11 -8.87 3.18
N ALA A 39 6.73 -8.13 4.22
CA ALA A 39 5.47 -8.38 4.93
C ALA A 39 4.26 -8.19 4.00
N MET A 40 4.23 -7.12 3.19
CA MET A 40 3.17 -6.91 2.19
C MET A 40 3.18 -7.99 1.13
N GLU A 41 4.37 -8.37 0.66
CA GLU A 41 4.54 -9.38 -0.37
C GLU A 41 4.08 -10.78 0.10
N LEU A 42 4.24 -11.07 1.39
CA LEU A 42 3.79 -12.32 2.02
C LEU A 42 2.28 -12.31 2.30
N LEU A 43 1.75 -11.18 2.79
CA LEU A 43 0.32 -11.03 3.10
C LEU A 43 -0.53 -11.00 1.82
N GLY A 44 -0.04 -10.36 0.75
CA GLY A 44 -0.76 -10.27 -0.52
C GLY A 44 -2.21 -9.81 -0.33
N GLU A 45 -3.15 -10.50 -0.98
CA GLU A 45 -4.59 -10.25 -0.83
C GLU A 45 -5.22 -11.03 0.34
N ASN A 46 -4.57 -12.10 0.84
CA ASN A 46 -5.09 -12.92 1.92
C ASN A 46 -4.02 -13.21 3.00
N ALA A 47 -4.29 -12.71 4.21
CA ALA A 47 -3.47 -12.87 5.41
C ALA A 47 -3.73 -14.18 6.18
N GLU A 48 -4.72 -14.99 5.76
CA GLU A 48 -5.06 -16.26 6.39
C GLU A 48 -3.88 -17.23 6.35
N GLY A 49 -3.60 -17.86 7.49
CA GLY A 49 -2.49 -18.79 7.66
C GLY A 49 -1.10 -18.14 7.50
N VAL A 50 -0.99 -16.82 7.67
CA VAL A 50 0.29 -16.10 7.54
C VAL A 50 0.68 -15.42 8.84
N GLY A 51 1.94 -15.60 9.23
CA GLY A 51 2.56 -14.78 10.25
C GLY A 51 3.91 -14.20 9.83
N TYR A 52 4.23 -13.04 10.39
CA TYR A 52 5.51 -12.36 10.26
C TYR A 52 5.90 -11.79 11.63
N LEU A 53 6.90 -12.39 12.26
CA LEU A 53 7.42 -11.94 13.55
C LEU A 53 8.90 -11.58 13.45
N LEU A 54 9.34 -10.72 14.38
CA LEU A 54 10.77 -10.47 14.57
C LEU A 54 11.41 -11.64 15.33
N LYS A 55 12.67 -11.96 15.01
CA LYS A 55 13.42 -13.03 15.68
C LYS A 55 13.56 -12.80 17.18
N ASP A 56 13.60 -11.54 17.61
CA ASP A 56 13.64 -11.17 19.01
C ASP A 56 12.37 -11.61 19.76
N ARG A 57 11.24 -11.82 19.07
CA ARG A 57 10.01 -12.35 19.67
C ARG A 57 10.05 -13.83 20.02
N VAL A 58 11.05 -14.55 19.52
CA VAL A 58 11.21 -15.98 19.85
C VAL A 58 11.72 -16.18 21.28
N SER A 59 12.21 -15.12 21.94
CA SER A 59 12.62 -15.20 23.34
C SER A 59 11.44 -15.40 24.30
N ASP A 60 10.24 -14.97 23.91
CA ASP A 60 8.99 -15.30 24.61
C ASP A 60 8.38 -16.56 23.97
N VAL A 61 8.69 -17.71 24.57
CA VAL A 61 8.30 -19.02 24.02
C VAL A 61 6.79 -19.20 24.01
N ASP A 62 6.07 -18.65 24.99
CA ASP A 62 4.62 -18.79 25.09
C ASP A 62 3.92 -17.92 24.03
N GLU A 63 4.37 -16.67 23.86
CA GLU A 63 3.88 -15.78 22.80
C GLU A 63 4.16 -16.39 21.41
N PHE A 64 5.38 -16.90 21.19
CA PHE A 64 5.76 -17.54 19.94
C PHE A 64 4.92 -18.80 19.66
N ALA A 65 4.74 -19.68 20.64
CA ALA A 65 3.93 -20.88 20.49
C ALA A 65 2.46 -20.55 20.21
N ALA A 66 1.92 -19.52 20.86
CA ALA A 66 0.57 -19.02 20.58
C ALA A 66 0.45 -18.50 19.14
N ALA A 67 1.46 -17.79 18.63
CA ALA A 67 1.48 -17.33 17.25
C ALA A 67 1.54 -18.49 16.24
N VAL A 68 2.35 -19.51 16.50
CA VAL A 68 2.41 -20.72 15.66
C VAL A 68 1.06 -21.42 15.60
N ARG A 69 0.39 -21.65 16.74
CA ARG A 69 -0.94 -22.29 16.77
C ARG A 69 -1.96 -21.47 16.01
N ARG A 70 -2.00 -20.16 16.25
CA ARG A 70 -2.91 -19.24 15.55
C ARG A 70 -2.74 -19.32 14.04
N VAL A 71 -1.51 -19.32 13.55
CA VAL A 71 -1.21 -19.41 12.11
C VAL A 71 -1.59 -20.78 11.55
N ALA A 72 -1.35 -21.86 12.31
CA ALA A 72 -1.75 -23.21 11.92
C ALA A 72 -3.28 -23.40 11.84
N GLU A 73 -4.04 -22.64 12.63
CA GLU A 73 -5.51 -22.63 12.65
C GLU A 73 -6.12 -21.68 11.59
N GLY A 74 -5.32 -21.14 10.67
CA GLY A 74 -5.76 -20.20 9.63
C GLY A 74 -5.77 -18.73 10.09
N GLY A 75 -5.51 -18.44 11.36
CA GLY A 75 -5.33 -17.07 11.83
C GLY A 75 -4.04 -16.41 11.31
N SER A 76 -3.84 -15.14 11.67
CA SER A 76 -2.63 -14.38 11.33
C SER A 76 -1.89 -13.87 12.56
N ALA A 77 -0.57 -13.69 12.43
CA ALA A 77 0.28 -13.18 13.51
C ALA A 77 1.32 -12.17 12.99
N LEU A 78 1.16 -10.90 13.30
CA LEU A 78 2.08 -9.84 12.86
C LEU A 78 2.70 -9.12 14.06
N ASP A 79 4.01 -8.90 14.01
CA ASP A 79 4.68 -8.11 15.04
C ASP A 79 4.18 -6.64 15.02
N PRO A 80 3.93 -6.01 16.19
CA PRO A 80 3.46 -4.63 16.27
C PRO A 80 4.34 -3.61 15.52
N ALA A 81 5.65 -3.83 15.43
CA ALA A 81 6.56 -2.98 14.68
C ALA A 81 6.34 -3.10 13.17
N VAL A 82 6.00 -4.30 12.69
CA VAL A 82 5.60 -4.55 11.30
C VAL A 82 4.27 -3.85 11.01
N VAL A 83 3.26 -4.04 11.86
CA VAL A 83 1.95 -3.37 11.72
C VAL A 83 2.11 -1.85 11.66
N SER A 84 2.93 -1.29 12.56
CA SER A 84 3.18 0.15 12.62
C SER A 84 3.81 0.69 11.33
N GLN A 85 4.71 -0.07 10.68
CA GLN A 85 5.26 0.31 9.38
C GLN A 85 4.26 0.14 8.23
N LEU A 86 3.44 -0.91 8.25
CA LEU A 86 2.43 -1.16 7.22
C LEU A 86 1.37 -0.06 7.23
N VAL A 87 0.83 0.26 8.41
CA VAL A 87 -0.14 1.36 8.59
C VAL A 87 0.52 2.72 8.36
N GLY A 88 1.77 2.88 8.78
CA GLY A 88 2.55 4.11 8.60
C GLY A 88 2.92 4.42 7.14
N ARG A 89 3.19 3.40 6.30
CA ARG A 89 3.46 3.57 4.86
C ARG A 89 2.19 3.87 4.08
N ARG A 90 1.07 3.22 4.40
CA ARG A 90 -0.22 3.49 3.74
C ARG A 90 -0.68 4.95 3.91
N ARG A 91 -0.29 5.61 5.01
CA ARG A 91 -0.55 7.05 5.28
C ARG A 91 0.49 8.02 4.73
N ARG A 92 1.64 7.54 4.26
CA ARG A 92 2.74 8.39 3.76
C ARG A 92 2.94 8.30 2.25
N ASP A 93 2.48 7.23 1.62
CA ASP A 93 2.73 6.95 0.21
C ASP A 93 1.49 7.12 -0.69
N ASP A 94 0.32 7.56 -0.18
CA ASP A 94 -0.81 7.92 -1.04
C ASP A 94 -0.59 9.33 -1.64
N PRO A 95 -0.37 9.47 -2.96
CA PRO A 95 -0.14 10.77 -3.59
C PRO A 95 -1.32 11.73 -3.40
N ILE A 96 -2.52 11.21 -3.13
CA ILE A 96 -3.73 12.01 -2.89
C ILE A 96 -3.68 12.70 -1.52
N ASP A 97 -2.93 12.19 -0.55
CA ASP A 97 -2.80 12.79 0.79
C ASP A 97 -2.07 14.14 0.75
N GLU A 98 -1.15 14.34 -0.21
CA GLU A 98 -0.43 15.61 -0.42
C GLU A 98 -1.32 16.73 -0.98
N LEU A 99 -2.51 16.39 -1.48
CA LEU A 99 -3.46 17.37 -2.01
C LEU A 99 -4.15 18.12 -0.86
N THR A 100 -4.38 19.41 -1.06
CA THR A 100 -5.24 20.19 -0.17
C THR A 100 -6.70 19.76 -0.32
N PRO A 101 -7.59 20.05 0.66
CA PRO A 101 -9.01 19.76 0.53
C PRO A 101 -9.63 20.28 -0.78
N ARG A 102 -9.25 21.50 -1.20
CA ARG A 102 -9.74 22.10 -2.43
C ARG A 102 -9.22 21.41 -3.70
N GLU A 103 -7.97 20.96 -3.68
CA GLU A 103 -7.40 20.18 -4.78
C GLU A 103 -8.08 18.79 -4.89
N ARG A 104 -8.40 18.16 -3.75
CA ARG A 104 -9.19 16.91 -3.73
C ARG A 104 -10.60 17.10 -4.29
N GLU A 105 -11.30 18.18 -3.92
CA GLU A 105 -12.60 18.52 -4.50
C GLU A 105 -12.52 18.69 -6.03
N VAL A 106 -11.52 19.45 -6.51
CA VAL A 106 -11.30 19.64 -7.95
C VAL A 106 -11.02 18.29 -8.64
N LEU A 107 -10.16 17.45 -8.07
CA LEU A 107 -9.82 16.13 -8.62
C LEU A 107 -11.02 15.17 -8.64
N GLY A 108 -11.84 15.16 -7.59
CA GLY A 108 -13.08 14.39 -7.56
C GLY A 108 -14.05 14.79 -8.67
N LEU A 109 -14.22 16.10 -8.91
CA LEU A 109 -15.04 16.58 -10.03
C LEU A 109 -14.41 16.28 -11.40
N MET A 110 -13.07 16.26 -11.51
CA MET A 110 -12.41 15.75 -12.72
C MET A 110 -12.73 14.28 -12.96
N ALA A 111 -12.76 13.46 -11.90
CA ALA A 111 -13.08 12.04 -11.98
C ALA A 111 -14.56 11.78 -12.33
N GLU A 112 -15.47 12.69 -11.95
CA GLU A 112 -16.86 12.73 -12.47
C GLU A 112 -16.95 13.10 -13.97
N GLY A 113 -15.82 13.39 -14.65
CA GLY A 113 -15.79 13.79 -16.05
C GLY A 113 -16.18 15.25 -16.31
N ARG A 114 -16.21 16.11 -15.28
CA ARG A 114 -16.57 17.53 -15.44
C ARG A 114 -15.48 18.30 -16.18
N SER A 115 -15.86 19.28 -17.00
CA SER A 115 -14.92 20.25 -17.59
C SER A 115 -14.45 21.28 -16.56
N ASN A 116 -13.36 22.00 -16.82
CA ASN A 116 -12.90 23.06 -15.91
C ASN A 116 -13.96 24.16 -15.72
N GLN A 117 -14.75 24.45 -16.74
CA GLN A 117 -15.87 25.39 -16.67
C GLN A 117 -16.96 24.90 -15.70
N ALA A 118 -17.38 23.63 -15.83
CA ALA A 118 -18.38 23.06 -14.93
C ALA A 118 -17.86 22.94 -13.48
N ILE A 119 -16.56 22.69 -13.29
CA ILE A 119 -15.91 22.69 -11.98
C ILE A 119 -15.92 24.10 -11.37
N ALA A 120 -15.60 25.13 -12.17
CA ALA A 120 -15.60 26.52 -11.74
C ALA A 120 -16.99 26.95 -11.26
N GLU A 121 -18.02 26.61 -12.02
CA GLU A 121 -19.42 26.87 -11.68
C GLU A 121 -19.84 26.12 -10.41
N LYS A 122 -19.56 24.81 -10.32
CA LYS A 122 -19.94 23.98 -9.16
C LYS A 122 -19.24 24.40 -7.87
N LEU A 123 -17.99 24.85 -7.94
CA LEU A 123 -17.21 25.29 -6.78
C LEU A 123 -17.30 26.79 -6.51
N VAL A 124 -18.03 27.54 -7.35
CA VAL A 124 -18.20 29.00 -7.30
C VAL A 124 -16.85 29.73 -7.24
N ILE A 125 -15.96 29.39 -8.18
CA ILE A 125 -14.63 30.01 -8.35
C ILE A 125 -14.39 30.36 -9.81
N THR A 126 -13.32 31.12 -10.10
CA THR A 126 -12.98 31.46 -11.48
C THR A 126 -12.39 30.26 -12.22
N LEU A 127 -12.56 30.22 -13.55
CA LEU A 127 -11.92 29.22 -14.41
C LEU A 127 -10.40 29.18 -14.20
N ARG A 128 -9.77 30.35 -14.08
CA ARG A 128 -8.33 30.50 -13.79
C ARG A 128 -7.93 29.88 -12.44
N ALA A 129 -8.79 29.92 -11.43
CA ALA A 129 -8.53 29.27 -10.15
C ALA A 129 -8.56 27.74 -10.28
N VAL A 130 -9.50 27.20 -11.06
CA VAL A 130 -9.52 25.76 -11.38
C VAL A 130 -8.25 25.34 -12.10
N GLU A 131 -7.83 26.07 -13.13
CA GLU A 131 -6.58 25.78 -13.87
C GLU A 131 -5.34 25.78 -12.97
N LYS A 132 -5.29 26.73 -12.01
CA LYS A 132 -4.23 26.76 -10.99
C LYS A 132 -4.25 25.52 -10.10
N HIS A 133 -5.43 25.10 -9.63
CA HIS A 133 -5.56 23.86 -8.85
C HIS A 133 -5.16 22.63 -9.67
N VAL A 134 -5.61 22.52 -10.93
CA VAL A 134 -5.25 21.42 -11.84
C VAL A 134 -3.73 21.34 -12.03
N THR A 135 -3.08 22.47 -12.24
CA THR A 135 -1.61 22.53 -12.41
C THR A 135 -0.88 22.12 -11.12
N SER A 136 -1.37 22.57 -9.96
CA SER A 136 -0.83 22.18 -8.66
C SER A 136 -0.99 20.68 -8.41
N ILE A 137 -2.17 20.12 -8.71
CA ILE A 137 -2.44 18.68 -8.64
C ILE A 137 -1.43 17.90 -9.48
N PHE A 138 -1.25 18.25 -10.76
CA PHE A 138 -0.27 17.56 -11.61
C PHE A 138 1.15 17.63 -11.06
N SER A 139 1.53 18.77 -10.46
CA SER A 139 2.85 18.93 -9.87
C SER A 139 3.03 18.04 -8.64
N LYS A 140 2.04 18.01 -7.74
CA LYS A 140 2.05 17.17 -6.52
C LYS A 140 2.00 15.68 -6.82
N LEU A 141 1.18 15.29 -7.79
CA LEU A 141 1.12 13.91 -8.30
C LEU A 141 2.32 13.55 -9.19
N ARG A 142 3.27 14.47 -9.38
CA ARG A 142 4.50 14.28 -10.18
C ARG A 142 4.20 13.79 -11.59
N LEU A 143 3.20 14.40 -12.24
CA LEU A 143 2.76 14.11 -13.60
C LEU A 143 3.40 15.14 -14.58
N PRO A 144 4.59 14.85 -15.15
CA PRO A 144 5.24 15.76 -16.09
C PRO A 144 4.42 15.90 -17.38
N ALA A 145 4.62 16.99 -18.11
CA ALA A 145 4.05 17.12 -19.45
C ALA A 145 4.65 16.03 -20.35
N SER A 146 3.77 15.28 -21.01
CA SER A 146 4.10 14.21 -21.94
C SER A 146 3.31 14.46 -23.23
N ALA A 147 3.91 14.15 -24.38
CA ALA A 147 3.20 14.15 -25.66
C ALA A 147 2.36 12.88 -25.83
N GLU A 148 2.69 11.83 -25.09
CA GLU A 148 2.08 10.49 -25.20
C GLU A 148 0.93 10.32 -24.19
N ASP A 149 0.96 11.04 -23.07
CA ASP A 149 0.02 10.85 -21.96
C ASP A 149 -0.84 12.08 -21.65
N HIS A 150 -2.12 11.82 -21.38
CA HIS A 150 -3.04 12.85 -20.92
C HIS A 150 -3.00 12.97 -19.38
N ARG A 151 -2.25 13.95 -18.85
CA ARG A 151 -2.06 14.16 -17.39
C ARG A 151 -3.35 14.16 -16.57
N ARG A 152 -4.44 14.70 -17.12
CA ARG A 152 -5.76 14.67 -16.46
C ARG A 152 -6.26 13.25 -16.23
N VAL A 153 -6.10 12.37 -17.22
CA VAL A 153 -6.53 10.97 -17.12
C VAL A 153 -5.67 10.25 -16.10
N LEU A 154 -4.35 10.44 -16.14
CA LEU A 154 -3.43 9.87 -15.14
C LEU A 154 -3.76 10.32 -13.71
N ALA A 155 -4.09 11.59 -13.52
CA ALA A 155 -4.51 12.11 -12.21
C ALA A 155 -5.81 11.45 -11.72
N VAL A 156 -6.79 11.25 -12.62
CA VAL A 156 -8.04 10.56 -12.29
C VAL A 156 -7.82 9.08 -11.97
N LEU A 157 -6.99 8.37 -12.75
CA LEU A 157 -6.64 6.98 -12.46
C LEU A 157 -5.96 6.83 -11.10
N THR A 158 -5.07 7.77 -10.75
CA THR A 158 -4.43 7.83 -9.43
C THR A 158 -5.47 7.99 -8.31
N TYR A 159 -6.42 8.92 -8.48
CA TYR A 159 -7.50 9.15 -7.52
C TYR A 159 -8.46 7.97 -7.35
N LEU A 160 -8.79 7.27 -8.44
CA LEU A 160 -9.65 6.10 -8.36
C LEU A 160 -8.94 4.89 -7.75
N GLY A 161 -7.63 4.76 -7.97
CA GLY A 161 -6.79 3.72 -7.37
C GLY A 161 -6.58 3.89 -5.86
N SER A 162 -6.67 5.13 -5.33
CA SER A 162 -6.57 5.41 -3.89
C SER A 162 -7.89 5.26 -3.12
N THR A 163 -9.02 5.18 -3.83
CA THR A 163 -10.37 5.13 -3.23
C THR A 163 -10.91 3.69 -3.11
N ASN A 164 -10.17 2.69 -3.61
CA ASN A 164 -10.41 1.25 -3.44
C ASN A 164 -9.53 0.67 -2.33
#